data_AF-A0A1L3SWY4-F1
#
_entry.id   AF-A0A1L3SWY4-F1
#
_cell.length_a   1.000
_cell.length_b   1.000
_cell.length_c   1.000
_cell.angle_alpha   90.00
_cell.angle_beta   90.00
_cell.angle_gamma   90.00
#
_symmetry.space_group_name_H-M   'P 1'
#
loop_
_entity.id
_entity.type
_entity.pdbx_description
1 polymer ?
#
loop_
_entity_poly.entity_id
_entity_poly.type
_entity_poly.pdbx_seq_one_letter_code
_entity_poly.pdbx_strand_id
1 'polypeptide(L)'
;MGERTPWGHHQRWHELLDAVCIEEGHDDNMALANDLSAVSGNRSGEAFEAALKNLRNWRNGTHLPQRRNFILLTKALHVDSHEGLKKHWTHLYAEARRDAKREPAHSRAVPSMRALPAATMLATIAVPMMIVGAGLVFIMGFEVSAQDGASADVEYRKAVSLKVGESIVVHGARGKCGEEPPVWEKVLPMLPELEIGHWSEGNIGTRYSRKCGGPTPARGIVLNATRSGQAEVTLFGDPVKIEVD
;
A
#
# COMPACT_ATOMS: atom_id res chain seq x y z
N MET A 1 13.53 -42.02 -6.27
CA MET A 1 14.16 -40.71 -6.02
C MET A 1 13.07 -39.80 -5.49
N GLY A 2 13.26 -39.14 -4.35
CA GLY A 2 12.22 -38.27 -3.78
C GLY A 2 12.16 -36.95 -4.54
N GLU A 3 11.01 -36.62 -5.10
CA GLU A 3 10.75 -35.28 -5.64
C GLU A 3 10.90 -34.27 -4.49
N ARG A 4 11.72 -33.24 -4.72
CA ARG A 4 11.80 -32.12 -3.78
C ARG A 4 10.47 -31.37 -3.88
N THR A 5 9.69 -31.35 -2.80
CA THR A 5 8.49 -30.52 -2.71
C THR A 5 8.89 -29.09 -3.09
N PRO A 6 8.26 -28.46 -4.12
CA PRO A 6 8.76 -27.21 -4.70
C PRO A 6 8.94 -26.11 -3.65
N TRP A 7 8.05 -26.09 -2.65
CA TRP A 7 8.01 -25.15 -1.54
C TRP A 7 9.14 -25.30 -0.49
N GLY A 8 9.86 -26.42 -0.48
CA GLY A 8 10.80 -26.78 0.59
C GLY A 8 12.08 -25.94 0.67
N HIS A 9 12.30 -25.02 -0.27
CA HIS A 9 13.46 -24.13 -0.29
C HIS A 9 13.22 -22.79 0.44
N HIS A 10 11.97 -22.40 0.67
CA HIS A 10 11.64 -21.22 1.46
C HIS A 10 11.85 -21.49 2.94
N GLN A 11 12.62 -20.62 3.60
CA GLN A 11 12.96 -20.75 5.03
C GLN A 11 12.15 -19.82 5.92
N ARG A 12 11.56 -18.74 5.36
CA ARG A 12 10.76 -17.78 6.12
C ARG A 12 9.32 -17.78 5.62
N TRP A 13 8.37 -17.63 6.55
CA TRP A 13 6.94 -17.70 6.21
C TRP A 13 6.50 -16.64 5.18
N HIS A 14 7.09 -15.43 5.22
CA HIS A 14 6.74 -14.36 4.27
C HIS A 14 7.30 -14.61 2.86
N GLU A 15 8.47 -15.25 2.73
CA GLU A 15 9.01 -15.70 1.44
C GLU A 15 8.09 -16.76 0.80
N LEU A 16 7.60 -17.71 1.61
CA LEU A 16 6.63 -18.70 1.15
C LEU A 16 5.28 -18.07 0.79
N LEU A 17 4.80 -17.08 1.56
CA LEU A 17 3.60 -16.30 1.21
C LEU A 17 3.77 -15.62 -0.15
N ASP A 18 4.88 -14.93 -0.37
CA ASP A 18 5.13 -14.22 -1.62
C ASP A 18 5.16 -15.17 -2.82
N ALA A 19 5.85 -16.31 -2.68
CA ALA A 19 5.92 -17.33 -3.73
C ALA A 19 4.56 -17.98 -4.04
N VAL A 20 3.76 -18.33 -3.03
CA VAL A 20 2.41 -18.88 -3.23
C VAL A 20 1.47 -17.84 -3.85
N CYS A 21 1.62 -16.55 -3.49
CA CYS A 21 0.84 -15.49 -4.14
C CYS A 21 1.15 -15.39 -5.64
N ILE A 22 2.43 -15.51 -6.03
CA ILE A 22 2.84 -15.48 -7.44
C ILE A 22 2.28 -16.69 -8.21
N GLU A 23 2.33 -17.90 -7.64
CA GLU A 23 1.79 -19.12 -8.27
C GLU A 23 0.26 -19.04 -8.48
N GLU A 24 -0.49 -18.53 -7.50
CA GLU A 24 -1.94 -18.30 -7.61
C GLU A 24 -2.32 -17.08 -8.49
N GLY A 25 -1.34 -16.41 -9.11
CA GLY A 25 -1.56 -15.25 -10.00
C GLY A 25 -1.77 -13.91 -9.30
N HIS A 26 -1.58 -13.84 -7.98
CA HIS A 26 -1.60 -12.61 -7.17
C HIS A 26 -0.24 -11.88 -7.20
N ASP A 27 0.13 -11.43 -8.41
CA ASP A 27 1.28 -10.56 -8.71
C ASP A 27 1.27 -9.25 -7.89
N ASP A 28 0.08 -8.78 -7.49
CA ASP A 28 -0.16 -7.56 -6.73
C ASP A 28 -1.01 -7.83 -5.47
N ASN A 29 -1.05 -6.86 -4.56
CA ASN A 29 -1.87 -6.97 -3.35
C ASN A 29 -3.36 -6.68 -3.61
N MET A 30 -3.74 -6.07 -4.75
CA MET A 30 -5.13 -5.70 -5.03
C MET A 30 -5.99 -6.93 -5.25
N ALA A 31 -5.54 -7.86 -6.11
CA ALA A 31 -6.24 -9.11 -6.36
C ALA A 31 -6.45 -9.91 -5.06
N LEU A 32 -5.39 -10.09 -4.28
CA LEU A 32 -5.46 -10.83 -3.02
C LEU A 32 -6.24 -10.08 -1.92
N ALA A 33 -6.25 -8.75 -1.90
CA ALA A 33 -7.07 -7.97 -0.96
C ALA A 33 -8.56 -8.09 -1.29
N ASN A 34 -8.93 -8.13 -2.58
CA ASN A 34 -10.29 -8.39 -3.03
C ASN A 34 -10.75 -9.79 -2.59
N ASP A 35 -9.92 -10.80 -2.81
CA ASP A 35 -10.26 -12.19 -2.50
C ASP A 35 -10.27 -12.47 -0.99
N LEU A 36 -9.36 -11.86 -0.23
CA LEU A 36 -9.44 -11.84 1.24
C LEU A 36 -10.73 -11.16 1.74
N SER A 37 -11.12 -10.04 1.14
CA SER A 37 -12.37 -9.35 1.47
C SER A 37 -13.57 -10.24 1.19
N ALA A 38 -13.61 -10.88 0.01
CA ALA A 38 -14.64 -11.83 -0.37
C ALA A 38 -14.73 -13.05 0.58
N VAL A 39 -13.61 -13.70 0.89
CA VAL A 39 -13.54 -14.87 1.80
C VAL A 39 -13.81 -14.47 3.26
N SER A 40 -13.55 -13.22 3.65
CA SER A 40 -13.85 -12.71 4.99
C SER A 40 -15.34 -12.44 5.24
N GLY A 41 -16.14 -12.34 4.17
CA GLY A 41 -17.54 -11.91 4.21
C GLY A 41 -17.75 -10.40 4.33
N ASN A 42 -16.69 -9.60 4.32
CA ASN A 42 -16.76 -8.13 4.37
C ASN A 42 -16.12 -7.52 3.12
N ARG A 43 -16.93 -6.86 2.30
CA ARG A 43 -16.51 -6.19 1.04
C ARG A 43 -16.53 -4.66 1.14
N SER A 44 -16.47 -4.08 2.35
CA SER A 44 -16.36 -2.62 2.50
C SER A 44 -15.00 -2.12 1.99
N GLY A 45 -14.97 -0.90 1.44
CA GLY A 45 -13.72 -0.27 1.00
C GLY A 45 -12.69 -0.16 2.14
N GLU A 46 -13.12 0.17 3.35
CA GLU A 46 -12.25 0.19 4.53
C GLU A 46 -11.60 -1.16 4.84
N ALA A 47 -12.32 -2.27 4.64
CA ALA A 47 -11.79 -3.61 4.85
C ALA A 47 -10.77 -4.00 3.77
N PHE A 48 -11.02 -3.57 2.53
CA PHE A 48 -10.09 -3.74 1.40
C PHE A 48 -8.79 -2.94 1.61
N GLU A 49 -8.87 -1.66 1.97
CA GLU A 49 -7.71 -0.82 2.29
C GLU A 49 -6.90 -1.37 3.48
N ALA A 50 -7.60 -1.83 4.53
CA ALA A 50 -6.96 -2.51 5.64
C ALA A 50 -6.28 -3.82 5.20
N ALA A 51 -6.87 -4.57 4.27
CA ALA A 51 -6.27 -5.78 3.70
C ALA A 51 -5.01 -5.45 2.88
N LEU A 52 -5.05 -4.44 2.00
CA LEU A 52 -3.89 -3.97 1.22
C LEU A 52 -2.69 -3.64 2.12
N LYS A 53 -2.90 -2.79 3.13
CA LYS A 53 -1.86 -2.38 4.08
C LYS A 53 -1.29 -3.57 4.84
N ASN A 54 -2.16 -4.50 5.25
CA ASN A 54 -1.75 -5.71 5.96
C ASN A 54 -0.96 -6.68 5.07
N LEU A 55 -1.41 -6.93 3.84
CA LEU A 55 -0.72 -7.77 2.86
C LEU A 55 0.70 -7.28 2.58
N ARG A 56 0.88 -5.96 2.36
CA ARG A 56 2.20 -5.34 2.22
C ARG A 56 3.12 -5.65 3.40
N ASN A 57 2.61 -5.53 4.63
CA ASN A 57 3.38 -5.82 5.83
C ASN A 57 3.68 -7.32 6.03
N TRP A 58 2.79 -8.20 5.55
CA TRP A 58 2.96 -9.66 5.67
C TRP A 58 3.92 -10.22 4.62
N ARG A 59 3.80 -9.81 3.34
CA ARG A 59 4.72 -10.21 2.26
C ARG A 59 6.14 -9.69 2.49
N ASN A 60 6.29 -8.48 3.03
CA ASN A 60 7.60 -7.94 3.43
C ASN A 60 8.15 -8.51 4.75
N GLY A 61 7.43 -9.42 5.42
CA GLY A 61 7.85 -10.01 6.69
C GLY A 61 7.87 -9.05 7.90
N THR A 62 7.42 -7.81 7.75
CA THR A 62 7.39 -6.78 8.81
C THR A 62 6.44 -7.18 9.95
N HIS A 63 5.31 -7.80 9.61
CA HIS A 63 4.32 -8.28 10.57
C HIS A 63 3.84 -9.68 10.19
N LEU A 64 3.34 -10.44 11.17
CA LEU A 64 2.66 -11.70 10.92
C LEU A 64 1.14 -11.52 10.99
N PRO A 65 0.35 -12.21 10.14
CA PRO A 65 -1.10 -12.16 10.25
C PRO A 65 -1.55 -12.76 11.58
N GLN A 66 -2.61 -12.18 12.15
CA GLN A 66 -3.32 -12.80 13.27
C GLN A 66 -3.96 -14.13 12.84
N ARG A 67 -4.32 -14.98 13.81
CA ARG A 67 -4.86 -16.33 13.56
C ARG A 67 -6.06 -16.33 12.59
N ARG A 68 -6.97 -15.35 12.69
CA ARG A 68 -8.11 -15.19 11.77
C ARG A 68 -7.62 -14.97 10.34
N ASN A 69 -6.72 -14.01 10.14
CA ASN A 69 -6.24 -13.62 8.81
C ASN A 69 -5.35 -14.70 8.19
N PHE A 70 -4.59 -15.46 8.99
CA PHE A 70 -3.86 -16.64 8.54
C PHE A 70 -4.82 -17.71 7.97
N ILE A 71 -5.96 -17.96 8.61
CA ILE A 71 -6.98 -18.89 8.11
C ILE A 71 -7.62 -18.35 6.82
N LEU A 72 -7.89 -17.05 6.73
CA LEU A 72 -8.43 -16.42 5.51
C LEU A 72 -7.44 -16.51 4.34
N LEU A 73 -6.15 -16.22 4.56
CA LEU A 73 -5.08 -16.40 3.56
C LEU A 73 -4.97 -17.85 3.09
N THR A 74 -4.98 -18.80 4.02
CA THR A 74 -4.90 -20.25 3.70
C THR A 74 -6.05 -20.69 2.79
N LYS A 75 -7.24 -20.07 2.92
CA LYS A 75 -8.38 -20.31 2.03
C LYS A 75 -8.27 -19.57 0.70
N ALA A 76 -7.94 -18.29 0.72
CA ALA A 76 -7.88 -17.44 -0.47
C ALA A 76 -6.79 -17.89 -1.47
N LEU A 77 -5.65 -18.34 -0.94
CA LEU A 77 -4.50 -18.87 -1.72
C LEU A 77 -4.58 -20.38 -1.97
N HIS A 78 -5.75 -21.00 -1.78
CA HIS A 78 -6.00 -22.44 -1.93
C HIS A 78 -4.90 -23.37 -1.37
N VAL A 79 -4.25 -23.00 -0.26
CA VAL A 79 -3.07 -23.70 0.28
C VAL A 79 -3.33 -25.18 0.60
N ASP A 80 -4.59 -25.52 0.80
CA ASP A 80 -5.08 -26.88 1.06
C ASP A 80 -5.16 -27.78 -0.18
N SER A 81 -5.10 -27.25 -1.42
CA SER A 81 -5.12 -28.02 -2.67
C SER A 81 -3.76 -28.63 -3.04
N HIS A 82 -2.68 -28.07 -2.49
CA HIS A 82 -1.30 -28.42 -2.84
C HIS A 82 -0.69 -29.41 -1.85
N GLU A 83 -0.26 -30.58 -2.36
CA GLU A 83 0.40 -31.58 -1.52
C GLU A 83 1.68 -31.04 -0.86
N GLY A 84 1.85 -31.32 0.44
CA GLY A 84 2.97 -30.85 1.24
C GLY A 84 2.96 -29.35 1.61
N LEU A 85 2.37 -28.47 0.78
CA LEU A 85 2.37 -27.02 1.01
C LEU A 85 1.74 -26.65 2.35
N LYS A 86 0.51 -27.12 2.62
CA LYS A 86 -0.21 -26.86 3.89
C LYS A 86 0.63 -27.18 5.14
N LYS A 87 1.43 -28.26 5.10
CA LYS A 87 2.30 -28.68 6.19
C LYS A 87 3.46 -27.70 6.38
N HIS A 88 4.14 -27.33 5.29
CA HIS A 88 5.26 -26.37 5.32
C HIS A 88 4.80 -24.97 5.72
N TRP A 89 3.69 -24.50 5.12
CA TRP A 89 2.97 -23.27 5.43
C TRP A 89 2.68 -23.11 6.92
N THR A 90 2.05 -24.13 7.51
CA THR A 90 1.69 -24.12 8.93
C THR A 90 2.93 -24.22 9.82
N HIS A 91 3.96 -24.96 9.41
CA HIS A 91 5.22 -25.09 10.13
C HIS A 91 5.97 -23.75 10.22
N LEU A 92 6.23 -23.09 9.08
CA LEU A 92 6.91 -21.80 9.03
C LEU A 92 6.13 -20.69 9.75
N TYR A 93 4.79 -20.67 9.64
CA TYR A 93 3.96 -19.71 10.38
C TYR A 93 4.08 -19.93 11.90
N ALA A 94 4.04 -21.18 12.35
CA ALA A 94 4.19 -21.53 13.76
C ALA A 94 5.60 -21.20 14.27
N GLU A 95 6.64 -21.32 13.43
CA GLU A 95 8.01 -20.92 13.74
C GLU A 95 8.17 -19.41 13.89
N ALA A 96 7.79 -18.64 12.87
CA ALA A 96 7.82 -17.19 12.93
C ALA A 96 7.02 -16.63 14.12
N ARG A 97 5.92 -17.28 14.51
CA ARG A 97 5.15 -16.94 15.73
C ARG A 97 5.80 -17.37 17.05
N ARG A 98 6.71 -18.34 17.07
CA ARG A 98 7.54 -18.65 18.25
C ARG A 98 8.64 -17.59 18.38
N ASP A 99 9.26 -17.21 17.27
CA ASP A 99 10.39 -16.27 17.31
C ASP A 99 9.92 -14.85 17.66
N ALA A 100 8.81 -14.39 17.07
CA ALA A 100 8.15 -13.13 17.47
C ALA A 100 7.61 -13.12 18.92
N LYS A 101 7.61 -14.27 19.62
CA LYS A 101 7.35 -14.37 21.08
C LYS A 101 8.62 -14.54 21.92
N ARG A 102 9.73 -14.97 21.30
CA ARG A 102 11.07 -15.10 21.90
C ARG A 102 11.86 -13.80 21.87
N GLU A 103 11.37 -12.79 21.15
CA GLU A 103 11.76 -11.39 21.35
C GLU A 103 10.97 -10.73 22.50
N PRO A 104 11.40 -10.92 23.76
CA PRO A 104 11.27 -9.83 24.73
C PRO A 104 12.62 -9.42 25.33
N ALA A 105 12.83 -8.10 25.35
CA ALA A 105 13.66 -7.38 26.32
C ALA A 105 15.21 -7.45 26.25
N HIS A 106 15.84 -7.64 25.08
CA HIS A 106 17.23 -7.19 24.87
C HIS A 106 17.40 -6.27 23.66
N SER A 107 17.74 -5.02 23.96
CA SER A 107 18.38 -4.03 23.05
C SER A 107 17.56 -3.46 21.89
N ARG A 108 16.73 -2.46 22.19
CA ARG A 108 17.11 -1.06 21.90
C ARG A 108 16.81 -0.17 23.11
N ALA A 109 17.85 0.09 23.90
CA ALA A 109 17.79 1.13 24.93
C ALA A 109 17.78 2.50 24.24
N VAL A 110 16.59 3.08 24.08
CA VAL A 110 16.47 4.53 23.91
C VAL A 110 16.84 5.16 25.27
N PRO A 111 17.71 6.19 25.32
CA PRO A 111 17.97 6.88 26.58
C PRO A 111 16.67 7.47 27.12
N SER A 112 16.21 6.95 28.26
CA SER A 112 15.05 7.49 28.96
C SER A 112 15.32 8.95 29.33
N MET A 113 14.58 9.88 28.71
CA MET A 113 14.55 11.26 29.19
C MET A 113 14.03 11.24 30.63
N ARG A 114 14.86 11.70 31.56
CA ARG A 114 14.53 11.73 32.98
C ARG A 114 13.35 12.68 33.22
N ALA A 115 12.20 12.12 33.55
CA ALA A 115 11.16 12.86 34.24
C ALA A 115 11.63 13.19 35.67
N LEU A 116 11.68 14.47 36.00
CA LEU A 116 11.93 15.01 37.35
C LEU A 116 11.09 16.30 37.52
N PRO A 117 10.74 16.69 38.76
CA PRO A 117 9.35 16.55 39.17
C PRO A 117 8.60 17.88 39.36
N ALA A 118 7.31 17.77 39.63
CA ALA A 118 6.48 18.91 40.03
C ALA A 118 7.01 19.58 41.30
N ALA A 119 7.28 20.89 41.20
CA ALA A 119 7.55 21.77 42.33
C ALA A 119 6.70 23.04 42.21
N THR A 120 5.95 23.31 43.27
CA THR A 120 5.01 24.41 43.45
C THR A 120 5.67 25.79 43.36
N MET A 121 5.03 26.75 42.69
CA MET A 121 5.19 28.18 42.97
C MET A 121 3.84 28.89 42.77
N LEU A 122 3.36 29.56 43.82
CA LEU A 122 2.16 30.42 43.81
C LEU A 122 2.56 31.84 43.39
N ALA A 123 1.77 32.50 42.54
CA ALA A 123 1.84 33.96 42.37
C ALA A 123 0.49 34.58 41.95
N THR A 124 -0.11 35.31 42.88
CA THR A 124 -1.17 36.33 42.70
C THR A 124 -0.56 37.64 42.17
N ILE A 125 -1.23 38.57 41.48
CA ILE A 125 -2.67 38.74 41.13
C ILE A 125 -2.73 39.59 39.81
N ALA A 126 -3.76 39.55 38.96
CA ALA A 126 -4.93 40.44 39.03
C ALA A 126 -5.94 40.24 37.86
N VAL A 127 -7.20 40.52 38.15
CA VAL A 127 -8.37 40.79 37.28
C VAL A 127 -8.69 42.29 37.48
N PRO A 128 -9.27 43.12 36.55
CA PRO A 128 -10.25 42.80 35.49
C PRO A 128 -10.10 43.54 34.12
N MET A 129 -10.89 43.12 33.11
CA MET A 129 -11.93 44.00 32.53
C MET A 129 -12.95 43.23 31.66
N MET A 130 -14.20 43.69 31.66
CA MET A 130 -15.25 43.18 30.79
C MET A 130 -15.02 43.59 29.33
N ILE A 131 -15.26 42.68 28.38
CA ILE A 131 -15.90 43.05 27.12
C ILE A 131 -17.14 42.18 26.94
N VAL A 132 -18.30 42.82 27.01
CA VAL A 132 -19.58 42.29 26.55
C VAL A 132 -19.66 42.54 25.05
N GLY A 133 -19.84 41.50 24.22
CA GLY A 133 -20.06 41.73 22.79
C GLY A 133 -19.91 40.49 21.90
N ALA A 134 -21.06 39.94 21.50
CA ALA A 134 -21.35 39.24 20.24
C ALA A 134 -20.32 38.28 19.58
N GLY A 135 -20.80 37.07 19.26
CA GLY A 135 -20.25 36.27 18.15
C GLY A 135 -19.31 35.15 18.53
N LEU A 136 -19.86 34.02 19.00
CA LEU A 136 -19.14 32.75 19.08
C LEU A 136 -18.97 32.13 17.67
N VAL A 137 -18.10 32.74 16.86
CA VAL A 137 -17.57 32.08 15.66
C VAL A 137 -16.37 31.26 16.09
N PHE A 138 -16.59 29.96 16.31
CA PHE A 138 -15.52 28.98 16.48
C PHE A 138 -14.77 28.85 15.15
N ILE A 139 -13.81 29.73 14.89
CA ILE A 139 -12.77 29.46 13.91
C ILE A 139 -11.86 28.40 14.54
N MET A 140 -12.23 27.13 14.34
CA MET A 140 -11.24 26.06 14.49
C MET A 140 -10.15 26.33 13.46
N GLY A 141 -9.00 26.81 13.95
CA GLY A 141 -7.77 26.85 13.18
C GLY A 141 -7.37 25.43 12.84
N PHE A 142 -7.90 24.91 11.73
CA PHE A 142 -7.36 23.72 11.09
C PHE A 142 -6.01 24.13 10.50
N GLU A 143 -4.96 24.01 11.30
CA GLU A 143 -3.60 23.99 10.76
C GLU A 143 -3.54 22.88 9.74
N VAL A 144 -3.57 23.25 8.46
CA VAL A 144 -3.18 22.37 7.37
C VAL A 144 -1.69 22.10 7.56
N SER A 145 -1.40 21.13 8.43
CA SER A 145 -0.11 20.47 8.48
C SER A 145 0.10 19.88 7.09
N ALA A 146 0.91 20.57 6.28
CA ALA A 146 1.50 19.98 5.10
C ALA A 146 2.26 18.73 5.56
N GLN A 147 1.64 17.57 5.39
CA GLN A 147 2.32 16.31 5.67
C GLN A 147 3.49 16.21 4.73
N ASP A 148 4.68 16.22 5.32
CA ASP A 148 5.94 15.98 4.63
C ASP A 148 5.80 14.70 3.81
N GLY A 149 5.99 14.82 2.50
CA GLY A 149 5.43 13.90 1.52
C GLY A 149 6.03 12.51 1.59
N ALA A 150 5.40 11.61 2.37
CA ALA A 150 5.55 10.18 2.14
C ALA A 150 5.15 9.91 0.68
N SER A 151 6.12 9.50 -0.14
CA SER A 151 5.97 9.36 -1.59
C SER A 151 4.69 8.58 -1.92
N ALA A 152 3.69 9.24 -2.49
CA ALA A 152 2.41 8.62 -2.80
C ALA A 152 2.63 7.36 -3.66
N ASP A 153 1.87 6.29 -3.42
CA ASP A 153 2.01 5.08 -4.23
C ASP A 153 1.52 5.39 -5.65
N VAL A 154 2.40 5.30 -6.64
CA VAL A 154 2.07 5.48 -8.05
C VAL A 154 1.65 4.13 -8.59
N GLU A 155 0.46 3.74 -8.15
CA GLU A 155 -0.15 2.46 -8.43
C GLU A 155 -0.43 2.30 -9.93
N TYR A 156 -0.21 1.08 -10.43
CA TYR A 156 -0.57 0.70 -11.78
C TYR A 156 -2.00 0.15 -11.80
N ARG A 157 -2.86 0.71 -12.66
CA ARG A 157 -4.26 0.30 -12.79
C ARG A 157 -4.50 -0.36 -14.14
N LYS A 158 -4.78 -1.67 -14.11
CA LYS A 158 -5.13 -2.49 -15.29
C LYS A 158 -6.43 -2.04 -15.95
N ALA A 159 -7.36 -1.49 -15.16
CA ALA A 159 -8.60 -0.89 -15.61
C ALA A 159 -8.90 0.36 -14.77
N VAL A 160 -9.45 1.40 -15.39
CA VAL A 160 -9.95 2.61 -14.73
C VAL A 160 -11.30 3.03 -15.32
N SER A 161 -12.24 3.38 -14.44
CA SER A 161 -13.52 4.00 -14.79
C SER A 161 -13.59 5.37 -14.10
N LEU A 162 -13.99 6.40 -14.84
CA LEU A 162 -13.93 7.82 -14.46
C LEU A 162 -15.07 8.57 -15.16
N LYS A 163 -15.47 9.73 -14.64
CA LYS A 163 -16.43 10.62 -15.31
C LYS A 163 -15.74 11.70 -16.13
N VAL A 164 -16.43 12.25 -17.12
CA VAL A 164 -15.96 13.46 -17.82
C VAL A 164 -15.66 14.59 -16.82
N GLY A 165 -14.44 15.14 -16.88
CA GLY A 165 -13.93 16.13 -15.93
C GLY A 165 -13.16 15.58 -14.72
N GLU A 166 -13.14 14.26 -14.50
CA GLU A 166 -12.30 13.65 -13.46
C GLU A 166 -10.86 13.38 -13.95
N SER A 167 -9.93 13.32 -13.01
CA SER A 167 -8.52 12.99 -13.27
C SER A 167 -8.02 11.90 -12.33
N ILE A 168 -7.23 10.95 -12.87
CA ILE A 168 -6.79 9.76 -12.11
C ILE A 168 -5.37 9.34 -12.49
N VAL A 169 -4.56 8.91 -11.52
CA VAL A 169 -3.28 8.24 -11.80
C VAL A 169 -3.58 6.85 -12.37
N VAL A 170 -3.08 6.59 -13.58
CA VAL A 170 -3.29 5.31 -14.30
C VAL A 170 -2.05 4.42 -14.20
N HIS A 171 -0.86 5.02 -14.25
CA HIS A 171 0.41 4.31 -14.35
C HIS A 171 1.58 5.12 -13.79
N GLY A 172 2.74 4.49 -13.66
CA GLY A 172 3.98 5.13 -13.23
C GLY A 172 5.13 4.91 -14.22
N ALA A 173 5.60 6.00 -14.83
CA ALA A 173 6.83 6.01 -15.64
C ALA A 173 8.06 5.92 -14.73
N ARG A 174 8.91 4.90 -14.92
CA ARG A 174 10.11 4.68 -14.08
C ARG A 174 11.40 4.68 -14.90
N GLY A 175 12.51 5.04 -14.26
CA GLY A 175 13.85 4.95 -14.82
C GLY A 175 14.39 3.51 -14.80
N LYS A 176 15.72 3.38 -14.77
CA LYS A 176 16.35 2.12 -14.35
C LYS A 176 16.11 1.91 -12.85
N CYS A 177 16.33 0.69 -12.39
CA CYS A 177 16.04 0.31 -11.01
C CYS A 177 16.92 1.11 -10.02
N GLY A 178 16.28 1.88 -9.15
CA GLY A 178 16.96 2.76 -8.19
C GLY A 178 17.40 4.13 -8.74
N GLU A 179 17.24 4.40 -10.04
CA GLU A 179 17.44 5.74 -10.61
C GLU A 179 16.17 6.60 -10.42
N GLU A 180 16.31 7.93 -10.56
CA GLU A 180 15.17 8.84 -10.58
C GLU A 180 14.20 8.54 -11.75
N PRO A 181 12.91 8.89 -11.61
CA PRO A 181 11.96 8.77 -12.71
C PRO A 181 12.33 9.69 -13.89
N PRO A 182 12.10 9.26 -15.15
CA PRO A 182 12.30 10.13 -16.30
C PRO A 182 11.51 11.45 -16.16
N VAL A 183 12.10 12.56 -16.61
CA VAL A 183 11.42 13.86 -16.69
C VAL A 183 10.23 13.81 -17.66
N TRP A 184 9.21 14.64 -17.44
CA TRP A 184 7.93 14.56 -18.16
C TRP A 184 8.07 14.73 -19.67
N GLU A 185 9.00 15.58 -20.12
CA GLU A 185 9.29 15.85 -21.53
C GLU A 185 9.80 14.61 -22.28
N LYS A 186 10.35 13.62 -21.56
CA LYS A 186 10.73 12.31 -22.11
C LYS A 186 9.62 11.27 -22.03
N VAL A 187 8.64 11.47 -21.14
CA VAL A 187 7.51 10.56 -20.93
C VAL A 187 6.39 10.85 -21.91
N LEU A 188 5.99 12.13 -22.05
CA LEU A 188 4.85 12.55 -22.86
C LEU A 188 4.89 12.01 -24.32
N PRO A 189 6.03 12.03 -25.06
CA PRO A 189 6.09 11.50 -26.42
C PRO A 189 5.97 9.97 -26.52
N MET A 190 5.98 9.26 -25.40
CA MET A 190 5.82 7.80 -25.33
C MET A 190 4.37 7.38 -25.00
N LEU A 191 3.49 8.35 -24.69
CA LEU A 191 2.09 8.09 -24.34
C LEU A 191 1.22 8.12 -25.60
N PRO A 192 0.23 7.22 -25.73
CA PRO A 192 -0.67 7.21 -26.88
C PRO A 192 -1.66 8.38 -26.81
N GLU A 193 -2.01 8.95 -27.97
CA GLU A 193 -3.11 9.91 -28.03
C GLU A 193 -4.46 9.22 -27.73
N LEU A 194 -5.39 9.97 -27.14
CA LEU A 194 -6.70 9.48 -26.72
C LEU A 194 -7.79 10.49 -27.14
N GLU A 195 -8.93 9.99 -27.62
CA GLU A 195 -10.10 10.85 -27.91
C GLU A 195 -10.93 11.19 -26.66
N ILE A 196 -10.80 10.36 -25.61
CA ILE A 196 -11.57 10.41 -24.36
C ILE A 196 -10.95 11.33 -23.29
N GLY A 197 -9.71 11.77 -23.49
CA GLY A 197 -8.95 12.50 -22.48
C GLY A 197 -7.54 12.86 -22.93
N HIS A 198 -6.77 13.45 -22.04
CA HIS A 198 -5.34 13.75 -22.28
C HIS A 198 -4.50 13.43 -21.06
N TRP A 199 -3.21 13.17 -21.29
CA TRP A 199 -2.26 12.85 -20.23
C TRP A 199 -1.66 14.12 -19.61
N SER A 200 -1.49 14.10 -18.28
CA SER A 200 -0.73 15.12 -17.55
C SER A 200 0.26 14.47 -16.58
N GLU A 201 1.22 15.29 -16.15
CA GLU A 201 2.22 14.89 -15.16
C GLU A 201 1.57 14.71 -13.78
N GLY A 202 1.77 13.53 -13.19
CA GLY A 202 1.47 13.25 -11.80
C GLY A 202 2.71 13.35 -10.91
N ASN A 203 2.48 13.35 -9.60
CA ASN A 203 3.53 13.39 -8.58
C ASN A 203 4.54 12.25 -8.75
N ILE A 204 5.77 12.48 -8.29
CA ILE A 204 6.75 11.42 -8.09
C ILE A 204 6.36 10.61 -6.86
N GLY A 205 6.37 9.29 -7.02
CA GLY A 205 6.05 8.31 -6.00
C GLY A 205 6.93 7.08 -6.09
N THR A 206 6.49 6.01 -5.43
CA THR A 206 7.06 4.67 -5.64
C THR A 206 6.01 3.77 -6.27
N ARG A 207 6.43 2.84 -7.13
CA ARG A 207 5.61 1.72 -7.63
C ARG A 207 6.35 0.42 -7.43
N TYR A 208 5.64 -0.70 -7.24
CA TYR A 208 6.29 -1.99 -7.31
C TYR A 208 6.66 -2.34 -8.77
N SER A 209 7.87 -2.87 -8.99
CA SER A 209 8.38 -3.21 -10.32
C SER A 209 9.03 -4.60 -10.31
N ARG A 210 8.39 -5.56 -10.99
CA ARG A 210 8.91 -6.93 -11.18
C ARG A 210 10.33 -6.93 -11.75
N LYS A 211 10.62 -6.07 -12.75
CA LYS A 211 11.96 -5.93 -13.37
C LYS A 211 13.03 -5.42 -12.40
N CYS A 212 12.64 -4.81 -11.29
CA CYS A 212 13.53 -4.26 -10.28
C CYS A 212 13.49 -5.01 -8.94
N GLY A 213 12.69 -6.08 -8.83
CA GLY A 213 12.54 -6.88 -7.61
C GLY A 213 11.99 -6.12 -6.39
N GLY A 214 11.33 -4.98 -6.58
CA GLY A 214 10.90 -4.15 -5.44
C GLY A 214 10.30 -2.79 -5.78
N PRO A 215 10.04 -1.97 -4.73
CA PRO A 215 9.64 -0.57 -4.88
C PRO A 215 10.67 0.21 -5.68
N THR A 216 10.22 0.91 -6.71
CA THR A 216 11.05 1.72 -7.61
C THR A 216 10.44 3.11 -7.75
N PRO A 217 11.23 4.19 -7.73
CA PRO A 217 10.72 5.53 -8.04
C PRO A 217 10.00 5.58 -9.39
N ALA A 218 8.84 6.20 -9.43
CA ALA A 218 8.08 6.42 -10.65
C ALA A 218 7.37 7.77 -10.64
N ARG A 219 7.23 8.39 -11.81
CA ARG A 219 6.43 9.60 -12.04
C ARG A 219 5.02 9.17 -12.42
N GLY A 220 4.01 9.70 -11.73
CA GLY A 220 2.62 9.44 -12.06
C GLY A 220 2.28 9.89 -13.48
N ILE A 221 1.49 9.09 -14.18
CA ILE A 221 0.80 9.46 -15.40
C ILE A 221 -0.66 9.61 -15.05
N VAL A 222 -1.16 10.83 -15.16
CA VAL A 222 -2.55 11.17 -14.88
C VAL A 222 -3.31 11.22 -16.19
N LEU A 223 -4.43 10.51 -16.27
CA LEU A 223 -5.44 10.71 -17.31
C LEU A 223 -6.40 11.80 -16.83
N ASN A 224 -6.73 12.74 -17.71
CA ASN A 224 -7.74 13.78 -17.48
C ASN A 224 -8.88 13.56 -18.48
N ALA A 225 -10.05 13.24 -17.96
CA ALA A 225 -11.24 12.89 -18.74
C ALA A 225 -11.84 14.12 -19.43
N THR A 226 -12.03 14.07 -20.75
CA THR A 226 -12.63 15.18 -21.51
C THR A 226 -13.84 14.77 -22.35
N ARG A 227 -14.03 13.48 -22.62
CA ARG A 227 -15.15 12.95 -23.39
C ARG A 227 -15.45 11.51 -22.95
N SER A 228 -16.73 11.16 -22.88
CA SER A 228 -17.17 9.80 -22.60
C SER A 228 -16.81 8.83 -23.75
N GLY A 229 -16.63 7.56 -23.41
CA GLY A 229 -16.19 6.50 -24.32
C GLY A 229 -15.26 5.50 -23.64
N GLN A 230 -14.73 4.57 -24.43
CA GLN A 230 -13.82 3.53 -23.96
C GLN A 230 -12.54 3.51 -24.80
N ALA A 231 -11.40 3.17 -24.19
CA ALA A 231 -10.14 2.94 -24.88
C ALA A 231 -9.35 1.79 -24.26
N GLU A 232 -8.65 1.02 -25.09
CA GLU A 232 -7.63 0.07 -24.65
C GLU A 232 -6.27 0.52 -25.17
N VAL A 233 -5.32 0.72 -24.27
CA VAL A 233 -3.97 1.24 -24.58
C VAL A 233 -2.89 0.43 -23.89
N THR A 234 -1.64 0.60 -24.32
CA THR A 234 -0.47 -0.02 -23.66
C THR A 234 0.48 1.06 -23.16
N LEU A 235 0.74 1.08 -21.86
CA LEU A 235 1.65 2.02 -21.20
C LEU A 235 2.93 1.28 -20.79
N PHE A 236 4.04 1.57 -21.49
CA PHE A 236 5.35 0.92 -21.29
C PHE A 236 5.36 -0.62 -21.34
N GLY A 237 4.41 -1.22 -22.06
CA GLY A 237 4.25 -2.68 -22.18
C GLY A 237 3.20 -3.28 -21.23
N ASP A 238 2.65 -2.49 -20.30
CA ASP A 238 1.53 -2.91 -19.44
C ASP A 238 0.19 -2.46 -20.10
N PRO A 239 -0.77 -3.36 -20.38
CA PRO A 239 -2.05 -3.01 -21.01
C PRO A 239 -3.04 -2.38 -20.03
N VAL A 240 -3.80 -1.38 -20.47
CA VAL A 240 -4.77 -0.64 -19.66
C VAL A 240 -6.10 -0.51 -20.40
N LYS A 241 -7.20 -0.79 -19.70
CA LYS A 241 -8.57 -0.46 -20.13
C LYS A 241 -9.05 0.82 -19.46
N ILE A 242 -9.67 1.70 -20.23
CA ILE A 242 -10.15 3.00 -19.79
C ILE A 242 -11.62 3.13 -20.19
N GLU A 243 -12.46 3.50 -19.25
CA GLU A 243 -13.88 3.79 -19.45
C GLU A 243 -14.21 5.17 -18.89
N VAL A 244 -14.92 5.98 -19.66
CA VAL A 244 -15.30 7.34 -19.31
C VAL A 244 -16.81 7.53 -19.50
N ASP A 245 -17.50 7.91 -18.43
CA ASP A 245 -18.96 8.16 -18.39
C ASP A 245 -19.31 9.67 -18.41
#